data_AF-A0A4Q5K8J7-F1
#
_entry.id   AF-A0A4Q5K8J7-F1
#
_cell.length_a   1.000
_cell.length_b   1.000
_cell.length_c   1.000
_cell.angle_alpha   90.00
_cell.angle_beta   90.00
_cell.angle_gamma   90.00
#
_symmetry.space_group_name_H-M   'P 1'
#
loop_
_entity.id
_entity.type
_entity.pdbx_description
1 polymer ?
#
loop_
_entity_poly.entity_id
_entity_poly.type
_entity_poly.pdbx_seq_one_letter_code
_entity_poly.pdbx_strand_id
1 'polypeptide(L)'
;MDSILGSNGFTTSEIIAFGSLLVPLFAFAFSSFRYVNVKRSEQAQQRFENYHDLIHKLVRAGSDGIGMDSQKAIIFELRNYREYKSVTIRILEGLKVSWSKHSALVEEIELTLANLNRMKPFHLLT
;
A
#
# COMPACT_ATOMS: atom_id res chain seq x y z
N MET A 1 28.95 36.16 -53.32
CA MET A 1 27.51 35.94 -53.07
C MET A 1 27.35 34.57 -52.44
N ASP A 2 27.56 34.58 -51.12
CA ASP A 2 27.03 33.71 -50.08
C ASP A 2 26.35 32.40 -50.51
N SER A 3 27.15 31.33 -50.64
CA SER A 3 26.65 29.96 -50.48
C SER A 3 26.57 29.61 -48.99
N ILE A 4 25.77 30.37 -48.24
CA ILE A 4 25.43 30.08 -46.84
C ILE A 4 24.21 29.18 -46.88
N LEU A 5 24.38 27.88 -47.10
CA LEU A 5 23.41 26.84 -46.69
C LEU A 5 24.16 25.50 -46.58
N GLY A 6 25.01 25.39 -45.56
CA GLY A 6 25.46 24.09 -45.08
C GLY A 6 24.22 23.27 -44.72
N SER A 7 24.06 22.10 -45.34
CA SER A 7 23.02 21.15 -45.00
C SER A 7 23.20 20.71 -43.54
N ASN A 8 22.55 21.42 -42.61
CA ASN A 8 22.44 21.08 -41.19
C ASN A 8 21.45 19.91 -40.98
N GLY A 9 21.49 18.91 -41.86
CA GLY A 9 20.65 17.71 -41.79
C GLY A 9 21.44 16.56 -41.20
N PHE A 10 20.85 15.83 -40.25
CA PHE A 10 21.42 14.59 -39.73
C PHE A 10 21.66 13.60 -40.86
N THR A 11 22.85 13.00 -40.90
CA THR A 11 23.18 11.92 -41.83
C THR A 11 22.47 10.62 -41.44
N THR A 12 22.23 9.73 -42.40
CA THR A 12 21.57 8.44 -42.15
C THR A 12 22.32 7.59 -41.12
N SER A 13 23.65 7.65 -41.10
CA SER A 13 24.49 6.97 -40.10
C SER A 13 24.29 7.50 -38.68
N GLU A 14 24.14 8.82 -38.52
CA GLU A 14 23.87 9.43 -37.23
C GLU A 14 22.48 9.05 -36.73
N ILE A 15 21.46 9.08 -37.61
CA ILE A 15 20.10 8.63 -37.28
C ILE A 15 20.10 7.17 -36.81
N ILE A 16 20.84 6.29 -37.49
CA ILE A 16 20.98 4.88 -37.10
C ILE A 16 21.69 4.76 -35.75
N ALA A 17 22.77 5.50 -35.52
CA ALA A 17 23.50 5.48 -34.26
C ALA A 17 22.61 5.94 -33.09
N PHE A 18 21.91 7.07 -33.24
CA PHE A 18 20.97 7.56 -32.23
C PHE A 18 19.81 6.59 -32.02
N GLY A 19 19.23 6.04 -33.09
CA GLY A 19 18.19 5.02 -32.98
C GLY A 19 18.66 3.79 -32.21
N SER A 20 19.86 3.29 -32.50
CA SER A 20 20.44 2.12 -31.83
C SER A 20 20.67 2.34 -30.33
N LEU A 21 20.90 3.58 -29.91
CA LEU A 21 21.07 3.96 -28.51
C LEU A 21 19.72 4.23 -27.82
N LEU A 22 18.82 4.96 -28.49
CA LEU A 22 17.57 5.43 -27.90
C LEU A 22 16.52 4.31 -27.78
N VAL A 23 16.48 3.37 -28.71
CA VAL A 23 15.49 2.27 -28.68
C VAL A 23 15.67 1.39 -27.43
N PRO A 24 16.88 0.89 -27.08
CA PRO A 24 17.09 0.15 -25.85
C PRO A 24 16.81 0.97 -24.59
N LEU A 25 17.18 2.25 -24.57
CA LEU A 25 16.92 3.14 -23.43
C LEU A 25 15.41 3.32 -23.20
N PHE A 26 14.64 3.50 -24.26
CA PHE A 26 13.19 3.61 -24.18
C PHE A 26 12.56 2.29 -23.71
N ALA A 27 12.98 1.16 -24.29
CA ALA A 27 12.51 -0.16 -23.86
C ALA A 27 12.80 -0.43 -22.38
N PHE A 28 14.00 -0.07 -21.92
CA PHE A 28 14.40 -0.19 -20.52
C PHE A 28 13.58 0.70 -19.59
N ALA A 29 13.35 1.96 -19.97
CA ALA A 29 12.52 2.89 -19.21
C ALA A 29 11.07 2.39 -19.09
N PHE A 30 10.49 1.93 -20.21
CA PHE A 30 9.14 1.37 -20.24
C PHE A 30 9.03 0.11 -19.38
N SER A 31 9.99 -0.81 -19.50
CA SER A 31 10.04 -2.03 -18.70
C SER A 31 10.14 -1.72 -17.20
N SER A 32 11.01 -0.77 -16.83
CA SER A 32 11.17 -0.34 -15.44
C SER A 32 9.88 0.27 -14.88
N PHE A 33 9.21 1.13 -15.65
CA PHE A 33 7.92 1.71 -15.26
C PHE A 33 6.84 0.64 -15.08
N ARG A 34 6.74 -0.31 -16.03
CA ARG A 34 5.81 -1.44 -15.95
C ARG A 34 6.07 -2.29 -14.71
N TYR A 35 7.33 -2.64 -14.44
CA TYR A 35 7.73 -3.41 -13.28
C TYR A 35 7.33 -2.73 -11.97
N VAL A 36 7.59 -1.42 -11.82
CA VAL A 36 7.21 -0.67 -10.62
C VAL A 36 5.69 -0.66 -10.43
N ASN A 37 4.91 -0.48 -11.50
CA ASN A 37 3.45 -0.48 -11.39
C ASN A 37 2.88 -1.85 -11.02
N VAL A 38 3.38 -2.92 -11.64
CA VAL A 38 3.02 -4.29 -11.28
C VAL A 38 3.38 -4.54 -9.82
N LYS A 39 4.59 -4.14 -9.39
CA LYS A 39 5.03 -4.38 -8.03
C LYS A 39 4.20 -3.62 -7.00
N ARG A 40 3.81 -2.39 -7.29
CA ARG A 40 2.89 -1.60 -6.46
C ARG A 40 1.52 -2.27 -6.35
N SER A 41 1.00 -2.81 -7.45
CA SER A 41 -0.27 -3.55 -7.46
C SER A 41 -0.18 -4.83 -6.61
N GLU A 42 0.90 -5.60 -6.74
CA GLU A 42 1.14 -6.79 -5.91
C GLU A 42 1.19 -6.44 -4.42
N GLN A 43 1.93 -5.37 -4.06
CA GLN A 43 2.01 -4.92 -2.68
C GLN A 43 0.65 -4.47 -2.14
N ALA A 44 -0.16 -3.78 -2.94
CA ALA A 44 -1.52 -3.39 -2.55
C ALA A 44 -2.41 -4.62 -2.32
N GLN A 45 -2.32 -5.62 -3.20
CA GLN A 45 -3.06 -6.88 -3.06
C GLN A 45 -2.64 -7.65 -1.81
N GLN A 46 -1.34 -7.77 -1.54
CA GLN A 46 -0.82 -8.42 -0.34
C GLN A 46 -1.30 -7.71 0.93
N ARG A 47 -1.30 -6.36 0.96
CA ARG A 47 -1.86 -5.62 2.09
C ARG A 47 -3.35 -5.86 2.26
N PHE A 48 -4.11 -5.91 1.18
CA PHE A 48 -5.53 -6.25 1.21
C PHE A 48 -5.75 -7.63 1.83
N GLU A 49 -5.04 -8.65 1.36
CA GLU A 49 -5.17 -10.03 1.83
C GLU A 49 -4.79 -10.15 3.32
N ASN A 50 -3.65 -9.58 3.71
CA ASN A 50 -3.20 -9.60 5.11
C ASN A 50 -4.19 -8.90 6.05
N TYR A 51 -4.75 -7.76 5.65
CA TYR A 51 -5.78 -7.08 6.45
C TYR A 51 -7.00 -7.96 6.68
N HIS A 52 -7.52 -8.58 5.62
CA HIS A 52 -8.71 -9.43 5.72
C HIS A 52 -8.44 -10.70 6.54
N ASP A 53 -7.24 -11.28 6.42
CA ASP A 53 -6.80 -12.41 7.23
C ASP A 53 -6.71 -12.04 8.73
N LEU A 54 -6.15 -10.87 9.07
CA LEU A 54 -6.13 -10.37 10.45
C LEU A 54 -7.54 -10.19 11.03
N ILE A 55 -8.47 -9.60 10.26
CA ILE A 55 -9.87 -9.45 10.68
C ILE A 55 -10.54 -10.81 10.85
N HIS A 56 -10.32 -11.74 9.93
CA HIS A 56 -10.88 -13.09 9.99
C HIS A 56 -10.41 -13.83 11.24
N LYS A 57 -9.11 -13.80 11.52
CA LYS A 57 -8.51 -14.36 12.74
C LYS A 57 -9.07 -13.70 14.01
N LEU A 58 -9.21 -12.38 14.01
CA LEU A 58 -9.73 -11.65 15.18
C LEU A 58 -11.17 -12.05 15.51
N VAL A 59 -12.03 -12.18 14.50
CA VAL A 59 -13.44 -12.55 14.67
C VAL A 59 -13.61 -14.02 15.05
N ARG A 60 -12.79 -14.92 14.50
CA ARG A 60 -12.82 -16.36 14.80
C ARG A 60 -12.03 -16.76 16.03
N ALA A 61 -11.44 -15.81 16.74
CA ALA A 61 -10.57 -16.11 17.85
C ALA A 61 -11.21 -16.99 18.94
N GLY A 62 -12.52 -16.86 19.15
CA GLY A 62 -13.28 -17.69 20.07
C GLY A 62 -13.52 -19.14 19.60
N SER A 63 -13.45 -19.43 18.31
CA SER A 63 -13.58 -20.78 17.74
C SER A 63 -12.23 -21.45 17.50
N ASP A 64 -11.22 -20.67 17.10
CA ASP A 64 -9.95 -21.20 16.60
C ASP A 64 -8.85 -21.23 17.68
N GLY A 65 -9.17 -20.80 18.91
CA GLY A 65 -8.30 -20.95 20.08
C GLY A 65 -7.04 -20.08 20.06
N ILE A 66 -7.03 -18.97 19.32
CA ILE A 66 -5.90 -18.04 19.37
C ILE A 66 -5.82 -17.38 20.74
N GLY A 67 -4.61 -17.32 21.31
CA GLY A 67 -4.37 -16.76 22.64
C GLY A 67 -4.69 -15.26 22.70
N MET A 68 -5.02 -14.79 23.90
CA MET A 68 -5.36 -13.38 24.15
C MET A 68 -4.26 -12.42 23.69
N ASP A 69 -2.98 -12.77 23.88
CA ASP A 69 -1.86 -11.94 23.42
C ASP A 69 -1.79 -11.83 21.89
N SER A 70 -2.16 -12.89 21.17
CA SER A 70 -2.27 -12.84 19.70
C SER A 70 -3.42 -11.93 19.26
N GLN A 71 -4.56 -11.96 19.96
CA GLN A 71 -5.66 -11.03 19.69
C GLN A 71 -5.22 -9.58 19.92
N LYS A 72 -4.50 -9.29 21.02
CA LYS A 72 -3.94 -7.96 21.28
C LYS A 72 -3.00 -7.52 20.17
N ALA A 73 -2.08 -8.38 19.75
CA ALA A 73 -1.16 -8.09 18.66
C ALA A 73 -1.90 -7.80 17.34
N ILE A 74 -2.95 -8.57 17.03
CA ILE A 74 -3.80 -8.30 15.86
C ILE A 74 -4.47 -6.93 15.97
N ILE A 75 -5.11 -6.62 17.10
CA ILE A 75 -5.78 -5.32 17.33
C ILE A 75 -4.80 -4.17 17.13
N PHE A 76 -3.61 -4.26 17.73
CA PHE A 76 -2.54 -3.29 17.56
C PHE A 76 -2.14 -3.11 16.09
N GLU A 77 -1.96 -4.21 15.36
CA GLU A 77 -1.50 -4.20 13.97
C GLU A 77 -2.50 -3.54 13.02
N LEU A 78 -3.80 -3.61 13.31
CA LEU A 78 -4.85 -2.99 12.48
C LEU A 78 -4.68 -1.48 12.29
N ARG A 79 -3.98 -0.78 13.19
CA ARG A 79 -3.73 0.66 13.05
C ARG A 79 -2.79 1.00 11.88
N ASN A 80 -1.98 0.05 11.41
CA ASN A 80 -1.01 0.27 10.34
C ASN A 80 -1.68 0.38 8.96
N TYR A 81 -2.94 -0.05 8.86
CA TYR A 81 -3.72 -0.08 7.63
C TYR A 81 -4.56 1.20 7.46
N ARG A 82 -3.90 2.28 7.06
CA ARG A 82 -4.46 3.65 6.98
C ARG A 82 -5.62 3.75 5.99
N GLU A 83 -5.56 3.00 4.89
CA GLU A 83 -6.62 2.92 3.88
C GLU A 83 -7.93 2.33 4.44
N TYR A 84 -7.82 1.47 5.46
CA TYR A 84 -8.97 0.84 6.12
C TYR A 84 -9.36 1.54 7.43
N LYS A 85 -8.72 2.66 7.79
CA LYS A 85 -8.93 3.36 9.07
C LYS A 85 -10.42 3.50 9.45
N SER A 86 -11.26 3.98 8.52
CA SER A 86 -12.66 4.27 8.83
C SER A 86 -13.47 3.02 9.16
N VAL A 87 -13.21 1.90 8.47
CA VAL A 87 -13.90 0.62 8.75
C VAL A 87 -13.30 -0.06 9.98
N THR A 88 -11.98 0.00 10.16
CA THR A 88 -11.31 -0.51 11.36
C THR A 88 -11.86 0.14 12.63
N ILE A 89 -12.08 1.46 12.63
CA ILE A 89 -12.69 2.15 13.78
C ILE A 89 -14.06 1.55 14.11
N ARG A 90 -14.95 1.40 13.12
CA ARG A 90 -16.30 0.85 13.35
C ARG A 90 -16.26 -0.60 13.86
N ILE A 91 -15.36 -1.42 13.32
CA ILE A 91 -15.17 -2.80 13.77
C ILE A 91 -14.73 -2.82 15.23
N LEU A 92 -13.68 -2.05 15.57
CA LEU A 92 -13.12 -2.00 16.92
C LEU A 92 -14.12 -1.44 17.94
N GLU A 93 -14.92 -0.44 17.57
CA GLU A 93 -16.01 0.07 18.41
C GLU A 93 -17.05 -1.01 18.71
N GLY A 94 -17.46 -1.80 17.71
CA GLY A 94 -18.38 -2.91 17.90
C GLY A 94 -17.78 -4.04 18.77
N LEU A 95 -16.51 -4.37 18.56
CA LEU A 95 -15.79 -5.35 19.38
C LEU A 95 -15.64 -4.89 20.82
N LYS A 96 -15.41 -3.59 21.05
CA LYS A 96 -15.32 -3.02 22.41
C LYS A 96 -16.57 -3.31 23.24
N VAL A 97 -17.74 -3.15 22.64
CA VAL A 97 -19.03 -3.45 23.29
C VAL A 97 -19.18 -4.96 23.50
N SER A 98 -18.92 -5.74 22.45
CA SER A 98 -19.10 -7.20 22.46
C SER A 98 -18.17 -7.91 23.45
N TRP A 99 -16.95 -7.38 23.64
CA TRP A 99 -15.90 -7.95 24.48
C TRP A 99 -15.70 -7.17 25.78
N SER A 100 -16.72 -6.44 26.24
CA SER A 100 -16.69 -5.64 27.47
C SER A 100 -16.23 -6.39 28.73
N LYS A 101 -16.35 -7.73 28.76
CA LYS A 101 -15.89 -8.59 29.86
C LYS A 101 -14.39 -8.94 29.79
N HIS A 102 -13.71 -8.65 28.68
CA HIS A 102 -12.29 -8.92 28.46
C HIS A 102 -11.49 -7.62 28.58
N SER A 103 -11.26 -7.15 29.81
CA SER A 103 -10.64 -5.85 30.09
C SER A 103 -9.32 -5.61 29.34
N ALA A 104 -8.46 -6.62 29.26
CA ALA A 104 -7.17 -6.52 28.55
C ALA A 104 -7.31 -6.33 27.03
N LEU A 105 -8.36 -6.87 26.40
CA LEU A 105 -8.64 -6.66 24.98
C LEU A 105 -9.29 -5.32 24.74
N VAL A 106 -10.21 -4.92 25.63
CA VAL A 106 -10.86 -3.60 25.58
C VAL A 106 -9.83 -2.48 25.70
N GLU A 107 -8.85 -2.62 26.60
CA GLU A 107 -7.74 -1.67 26.74
C GLU A 107 -6.96 -1.52 25.42
N GLU A 108 -6.58 -2.63 24.79
CA GLU A 108 -5.85 -2.60 23.51
C GLU A 108 -6.68 -1.97 22.39
N ILE A 109 -7.98 -2.25 22.37
CA ILE A 109 -8.93 -1.62 21.43
C ILE A 109 -8.93 -0.11 21.62
N GLU A 110 -9.00 0.39 22.86
CA GLU A 110 -9.04 1.82 23.15
C GLU A 110 -7.73 2.52 22.78
N LEU A 111 -6.59 1.91 23.06
CA LEU A 111 -5.27 2.41 22.63
C LEU A 111 -5.18 2.51 21.10
N THR A 112 -5.68 1.48 20.40
CA THR A 112 -5.68 1.43 18.94
C THR A 112 -6.63 2.47 18.34
N LEU A 113 -7.84 2.62 18.89
CA LEU A 113 -8.80 3.64 18.48
C LEU A 113 -8.25 5.05 18.69
N ALA A 114 -7.61 5.32 19.83
CA ALA A 114 -6.98 6.61 20.12
C ALA A 114 -5.88 6.94 19.09
N ASN A 115 -5.07 5.96 18.71
CA ASN A 115 -4.05 6.12 17.66
C ASN A 115 -4.68 6.40 16.29
N LEU A 116 -5.67 5.60 15.89
CA LEU A 116 -6.40 5.76 14.63
C LEU A 116 -7.04 7.14 14.54
N ASN A 117 -7.70 7.61 15.60
CA ASN A 117 -8.38 8.91 15.62
C ASN A 117 -7.42 10.09 15.50
N ARG A 118 -6.18 9.99 15.99
CA ARG A 118 -5.16 11.04 15.83
C ARG A 118 -4.61 11.13 14.39
N MET A 119 -4.70 10.07 13.60
CA MET A 119 -4.17 10.09 12.23
C MET A 119 -5.04 10.90 11.28
N LYS A 120 -4.44 11.69 10.39
CA LYS A 120 -5.19 12.33 9.30
C LYS A 120 -5.74 11.27 8.33
N PRO A 121 -6.98 11.41 7.86
CA PRO A 121 -7.55 10.46 6.91
C PRO A 121 -6.70 10.38 5.63
N PHE A 122 -6.53 9.16 5.12
CA PHE A 122 -5.65 8.86 4.00
C PHE A 122 -6.02 9.63 2.71
N HIS A 123 -7.30 9.89 2.48
CA HIS A 123 -7.81 10.63 1.32
C HIS A 123 -7.46 12.13 1.27
N LEU A 124 -6.78 12.66 2.30
CA LEU A 124 -6.30 14.06 2.33
C LEU A 124 -4.79 14.18 2.02
N LEU A 125 -4.13 13.10 1.60
CA LEU A 125 -2.67 13.04 1.42
C LEU A 125 -2.23 12.57 0.03
N THR A 126 -3.17 12.41 -0.90
CA THR A 126 -2.98 12.04 -2.31
C THR A 126 -3.57 13.11 -3.19
#